data_AF-A0A7W0G0U7-F1
#
_entry.id   AF-A0A7W0G0U7-F1
#
_cell.length_a   1.000
_cell.length_b   1.000
_cell.length_c   1.000
_cell.angle_alpha   90.00
_cell.angle_beta   90.00
_cell.angle_gamma   90.00
#
_symmetry.space_group_name_H-M   'P 1'
#
loop_
_entity.id
_entity.type
_entity.pdbx_description
1 polymer ?
#
loop_
_entity_poly.entity_id
_entity_poly.type
_entity_poly.pdbx_seq_one_letter_code
_entity_poly.pdbx_strand_id
1 'polypeptide(L)'
;MFIDDRSVQRALKVSPDGNYGAVSKTAARKFLVNLTTPKGVRYVVAWSNDRVRIAVEQVMMTRAGIDVGTPDGLAGPRTQIGKEKWQDYITFDRVSPNPSAGVAASSKWPRHKDALDFYGEPGTNHTTIVPPYDVYYGTIKVKKMTLNERCAESGLRILEAVKAEYGDERIHDLGLDRYGGSFNNRPMRNSTTISTHAFAAAWDWDPARNQLRQNHRTAQFARPEYAGFIDAHEQQGWLSLGRARDMDWMHFQA
;
A
#
# COMPACT_ATOMS: atom_id res chain seq x y z
N MET A 1 -26.81 6.68 -7.70
CA MET A 1 -26.07 6.97 -6.45
C MET A 1 -24.94 7.95 -6.77
N PHE A 2 -24.66 8.93 -5.91
CA PHE A 2 -23.53 9.85 -6.08
C PHE A 2 -22.44 9.50 -5.06
N ILE A 3 -21.18 9.81 -5.39
CA ILE A 3 -20.11 9.80 -4.40
C ILE A 3 -20.42 10.94 -3.41
N ASP A 4 -20.25 10.74 -2.11
CA ASP A 4 -20.59 11.77 -1.13
C ASP A 4 -19.80 13.07 -1.35
N ASP A 5 -20.42 14.19 -0.99
CA ASP A 5 -19.87 15.52 -1.30
C ASP A 5 -18.55 15.79 -0.58
N ARG A 6 -18.33 15.25 0.62
CA ARG A 6 -17.07 15.43 1.36
C ARG A 6 -15.92 14.73 0.67
N SER A 7 -16.13 13.50 0.19
CA SER A 7 -15.13 12.75 -0.59
C SER A 7 -14.73 13.50 -1.86
N VAL A 8 -15.69 14.12 -2.53
CA VAL A 8 -15.41 14.90 -3.74
C VAL A 8 -14.73 16.22 -3.42
N GLN A 9 -15.13 16.91 -2.36
CA GLN A 9 -14.44 18.12 -1.89
C GLN A 9 -12.98 17.86 -1.51
N ARG A 10 -12.67 16.72 -0.87
CA ARG A 10 -11.30 16.28 -0.59
C ARG A 10 -10.49 16.09 -1.88
N ALA A 11 -11.06 15.38 -2.87
CA ALA A 11 -10.41 15.18 -4.17
C ALA A 11 -10.12 16.50 -4.90
N LEU A 12 -11.00 17.50 -4.71
CA LEU A 12 -10.88 18.85 -5.27
C LEU A 12 -10.00 19.79 -4.44
N LYS A 13 -9.48 19.32 -3.28
CA LYS A 13 -8.68 20.11 -2.33
C LYS A 13 -9.38 21.39 -1.86
N VAL A 14 -10.69 21.29 -1.60
CA VAL A 14 -11.49 22.35 -0.95
C VAL A 14 -11.99 21.87 0.41
N SER A 15 -12.51 22.79 1.23
CA SER A 15 -13.06 22.46 2.55
C SER A 15 -14.13 21.35 2.44
N PRO A 16 -14.01 20.23 3.18
CA PRO A 16 -14.94 19.10 3.10
C PRO A 16 -16.16 19.30 4.02
N ASP A 17 -16.87 20.42 3.85
CA ASP A 17 -18.03 20.79 4.66
C ASP A 17 -19.27 19.89 4.38
N GLY A 18 -19.25 19.12 3.29
CA GLY A 18 -20.35 18.26 2.85
C GLY A 18 -21.45 18.99 2.09
N ASN A 19 -21.23 20.27 1.75
CA ASN A 19 -22.11 21.07 0.90
C ASN A 19 -21.41 21.35 -0.43
N TYR A 20 -21.82 20.66 -1.50
CA TYR A 20 -21.29 20.91 -2.85
C TYR A 20 -21.80 22.24 -3.46
N GLY A 21 -21.40 23.35 -2.85
CA GLY A 21 -21.78 24.72 -3.17
C GLY A 21 -20.91 25.37 -4.26
N ALA A 22 -20.98 26.69 -4.36
CA ALA A 22 -20.30 27.46 -5.40
C ALA A 22 -18.77 27.25 -5.44
N VAL A 23 -18.14 27.10 -4.27
CA VAL A 23 -16.69 26.85 -4.14
C VAL A 23 -16.33 25.49 -4.73
N SER A 24 -17.06 24.42 -4.38
CA SER A 24 -16.82 23.06 -4.90
C SER A 24 -17.08 22.98 -6.40
N LYS A 25 -18.14 23.63 -6.90
CA LYS A 25 -18.45 23.70 -8.34
C LYS A 25 -17.34 24.41 -9.12
N THR A 26 -16.81 25.51 -8.59
CA THR A 26 -15.69 26.24 -9.20
C THR A 26 -14.42 25.40 -9.22
N ALA A 27 -14.10 24.74 -8.10
CA ALA A 27 -12.94 23.86 -7.99
C ALA A 27 -13.04 22.65 -8.94
N ALA A 28 -14.22 22.06 -9.08
CA ALA A 28 -14.46 20.95 -9.99
C ALA A 28 -14.23 21.32 -11.45
N ARG A 29 -14.69 22.50 -11.88
CA ARG A 29 -14.41 23.01 -13.22
C ARG A 29 -12.92 23.22 -13.44
N LYS A 30 -12.22 23.86 -12.49
CA LYS A 30 -10.76 24.04 -12.55
C LYS A 30 -10.02 22.69 -12.61
N PHE A 31 -10.48 21.71 -11.83
CA PHE A 31 -9.90 20.37 -11.78
C PHE A 31 -9.97 19.68 -13.14
N LEU A 32 -11.12 19.76 -13.83
CA LEU A 32 -11.29 19.16 -15.16
C LEU A 32 -10.55 19.90 -16.28
N VAL A 33 -10.44 21.23 -16.21
CA VAL A 33 -9.70 22.03 -17.22
C VAL A 33 -8.23 21.61 -17.34
N ASN A 34 -7.64 21.14 -16.25
CA ASN A 34 -6.26 20.66 -16.21
C ASN A 34 -6.12 19.19 -16.64
N LEU A 35 -7.22 18.52 -17.01
CA LEU A 35 -7.24 17.14 -17.46
C LEU A 35 -7.56 17.06 -18.96
N THR A 36 -6.99 16.06 -19.62
CA THR A 36 -7.23 15.76 -21.03
C THR A 36 -7.96 14.42 -21.16
N THR A 37 -8.84 14.34 -22.15
CA THR A 37 -9.43 13.07 -22.60
C THR A 37 -8.33 12.16 -23.18
N PRO A 38 -8.58 10.85 -23.33
CA PRO A 38 -7.67 9.95 -24.05
C PRO A 38 -7.36 10.40 -25.50
N LYS A 39 -8.22 11.26 -26.08
CA LYS A 39 -8.02 11.88 -27.41
C LYS A 39 -7.33 13.25 -27.35
N GLY A 40 -6.78 13.66 -26.21
CA GLY A 40 -6.04 14.92 -26.04
C GLY A 40 -6.89 16.18 -25.89
N VAL A 41 -8.22 16.08 -25.96
CA VAL A 41 -9.13 17.23 -25.81
C VAL A 41 -9.25 17.60 -24.33
N ARG A 42 -9.10 18.87 -23.98
CA ARG A 42 -9.31 19.38 -22.61
C ARG A 42 -10.79 19.30 -22.22
N TYR A 43 -11.09 18.86 -21.01
CA TYR A 43 -12.49 18.79 -20.54
C TYR A 43 -13.07 20.20 -20.42
N VAL A 44 -14.21 20.42 -21.10
CA VAL A 44 -14.64 21.74 -21.58
C VAL A 44 -15.50 22.49 -20.56
N VAL A 45 -15.34 23.81 -20.57
CA VAL A 45 -15.96 24.85 -19.72
C VAL A 45 -17.51 24.93 -19.81
N ALA A 46 -18.12 24.34 -20.84
CA ALA A 46 -19.54 24.49 -21.19
C ALA A 46 -20.49 23.43 -20.59
N TRP A 47 -20.00 22.53 -19.74
CA TRP A 47 -20.85 21.51 -19.12
C TRP A 47 -21.70 22.05 -17.97
N SER A 48 -22.89 21.46 -17.77
CA SER A 48 -23.71 21.74 -16.58
C SER A 48 -22.96 21.35 -15.30
N ASN A 49 -23.36 21.90 -14.15
CA ASN A 49 -22.71 21.56 -12.87
C ASN A 49 -22.80 20.05 -12.56
N ASP A 50 -23.92 19.42 -12.91
CA ASP A 50 -24.13 17.98 -12.69
C ASP A 50 -23.23 17.14 -13.58
N ARG A 51 -23.07 17.53 -14.85
CA ARG A 51 -22.15 16.85 -15.77
C ARG A 51 -20.69 16.98 -15.32
N VAL A 52 -20.30 18.16 -14.83
CA VAL A 52 -18.99 18.39 -14.21
C VAL A 52 -18.82 17.50 -12.97
N ARG A 53 -19.84 17.40 -12.11
CA ARG A 53 -19.82 16.53 -10.94
C ARG A 53 -19.57 15.06 -11.33
N ILE A 54 -20.32 14.55 -12.31
CA ILE A 54 -20.19 13.16 -12.78
C ILE A 54 -18.81 12.92 -13.37
N ALA A 55 -18.26 13.87 -14.13
CA ALA A 55 -16.91 13.73 -14.70
C ALA A 55 -15.83 13.69 -13.60
N VAL A 56 -15.97 14.49 -12.54
CA VAL A 56 -15.07 14.40 -11.38
C VAL A 56 -15.17 13.04 -10.71
N GLU A 57 -16.38 12.50 -10.52
CA GLU A 57 -16.57 11.15 -9.95
C GLU A 57 -15.93 10.07 -10.83
N GLN A 58 -16.08 10.16 -12.15
CA GLN A 58 -15.44 9.24 -13.09
C GLN A 58 -13.91 9.29 -12.96
N VAL A 59 -13.32 10.48 -12.88
CA VAL A 59 -11.87 10.63 -12.64
C VAL A 59 -11.45 10.02 -11.29
N MET A 60 -12.23 10.23 -10.22
CA MET A 60 -11.96 9.65 -8.91
C MET A 60 -11.95 8.11 -8.98
N MET A 61 -12.98 7.52 -9.60
CA MET A 61 -13.09 6.07 -9.78
C MET A 61 -11.94 5.53 -10.64
N THR A 62 -11.60 6.18 -11.76
CA THR A 62 -10.46 5.77 -12.60
C THR A 62 -9.14 5.80 -11.84
N ARG A 63 -8.90 6.83 -11.01
CA ARG A 63 -7.69 6.92 -10.18
C ARG A 63 -7.61 5.83 -9.10
N ALA A 64 -8.76 5.35 -8.62
CA ALA A 64 -8.86 4.20 -7.73
C ALA A 64 -8.78 2.85 -8.48
N GLY A 65 -8.44 2.84 -9.77
CA GLY A 65 -8.34 1.63 -10.58
C GLY A 65 -9.69 1.01 -10.96
N ILE A 66 -10.79 1.73 -10.78
CA ILE A 66 -12.13 1.30 -11.18
C ILE A 66 -12.38 1.76 -12.62
N ASP A 67 -12.57 0.80 -13.51
CA ASP A 67 -12.90 1.08 -14.91
C ASP A 67 -14.33 1.60 -15.05
N VAL A 68 -14.42 2.88 -15.43
CA VAL A 68 -15.68 3.59 -15.70
C VAL A 68 -15.73 4.17 -17.11
N GLY A 69 -14.78 3.78 -17.96
CA GLY A 69 -14.58 4.40 -19.28
C GLY A 69 -14.01 5.82 -19.22
N THR A 70 -14.14 6.54 -20.32
CA THR A 70 -13.67 7.94 -20.43
C THR A 70 -14.49 8.85 -19.50
N PRO A 71 -13.87 9.73 -18.70
CA PRO A 71 -14.56 10.72 -17.89
C PRO A 71 -15.34 11.80 -18.68
N ASP A 72 -16.44 11.42 -19.32
CA ASP A 72 -17.25 12.24 -20.23
C ASP A 72 -18.40 13.03 -19.57
N GLY A 73 -18.57 12.84 -18.25
CA GLY A 73 -19.63 13.43 -17.44
C GLY A 73 -21.00 12.79 -17.65
N LEU A 74 -21.08 11.65 -18.34
CA LEU A 74 -22.32 10.94 -18.60
C LEU A 74 -22.41 9.69 -17.71
N ALA A 75 -23.49 9.57 -16.95
CA ALA A 75 -23.71 8.41 -16.07
C ALA A 75 -24.25 7.20 -16.86
N GLY A 76 -23.44 6.63 -17.73
CA GLY A 76 -23.76 5.40 -18.46
C GLY A 76 -23.61 4.12 -17.60
N PRO A 77 -23.94 2.93 -18.13
CA PRO A 77 -23.91 1.68 -17.39
C PRO A 77 -22.57 1.38 -16.69
N ARG A 78 -21.43 1.66 -17.35
CA ARG A 78 -20.09 1.49 -16.74
C ARG A 78 -19.83 2.44 -15.57
N THR A 79 -20.34 3.67 -15.65
CA THR A 79 -20.23 4.64 -14.54
C THR A 79 -21.12 4.22 -13.37
N GLN A 80 -22.31 3.68 -13.63
CA GLN A 80 -23.20 3.18 -12.58
C GLN A 80 -22.61 1.95 -11.86
N ILE A 81 -22.10 0.97 -12.62
CA ILE A 81 -21.36 -0.18 -12.06
C ILE A 81 -20.10 0.29 -11.31
N GLY A 82 -19.41 1.29 -11.83
CA GLY A 82 -18.26 1.90 -11.17
C GLY A 82 -18.61 2.52 -9.82
N LYS A 83 -19.78 3.16 -9.71
CA LYS A 83 -20.27 3.76 -8.46
C LYS A 83 -20.62 2.70 -7.41
N GLU A 84 -21.16 1.57 -7.83
CA GLU A 84 -21.38 0.41 -6.94
C GLU A 84 -20.03 -0.14 -6.44
N LYS A 85 -19.07 -0.36 -7.34
CA LYS A 85 -17.69 -0.74 -6.98
C LYS A 85 -16.98 0.29 -6.11
N TRP A 86 -17.30 1.58 -6.27
CA TRP A 86 -16.78 2.66 -5.44
C TRP A 86 -17.34 2.58 -4.03
N GLN A 87 -18.62 2.22 -3.85
CA GLN A 87 -19.18 1.95 -2.52
C GLN A 87 -18.47 0.78 -1.86
N ASP A 88 -18.21 -0.30 -2.59
CA ASP A 88 -17.43 -1.42 -2.06
C ASP A 88 -16.00 -1.00 -1.69
N TYR A 89 -15.35 -0.20 -2.56
CA TYR A 89 -14.03 0.38 -2.32
C TYR A 89 -13.99 1.22 -1.03
N ILE A 90 -14.92 2.16 -0.83
CA ILE A 90 -14.94 3.00 0.38
C ILE A 90 -15.45 2.27 1.62
N THR A 91 -16.24 1.20 1.46
CA THR A 91 -16.71 0.39 2.59
C THR A 91 -15.58 -0.52 3.09
N PHE A 92 -14.75 -1.04 2.17
CA PHE A 92 -13.48 -1.69 2.52
C PHE A 92 -12.43 -0.70 3.07
N ASP A 93 -12.35 0.53 2.55
CA ASP A 93 -11.46 1.60 3.04
C ASP A 93 -11.95 2.25 4.37
N ARG A 94 -13.15 1.88 4.85
CA ARG A 94 -13.68 2.25 6.19
C ARG A 94 -13.49 1.14 7.22
N VAL A 95 -13.26 -0.11 6.80
CA VAL A 95 -12.94 -1.26 7.68
C VAL A 95 -11.44 -1.56 7.69
N SER A 96 -10.71 -1.13 6.66
CA SER A 96 -9.26 -0.98 6.66
C SER A 96 -8.91 0.48 6.97
N PRO A 97 -7.94 0.79 7.84
CA PRO A 97 -7.45 2.15 7.98
C PRO A 97 -6.88 2.62 6.64
N ASN A 98 -7.58 3.59 6.06
CA ASN A 98 -7.25 4.37 4.88
C ASN A 98 -5.73 4.55 4.64
N PRO A 99 -5.18 4.14 3.48
CA PRO A 99 -3.82 4.48 3.07
C PRO A 99 -3.80 5.91 2.52
N SER A 100 -4.02 6.92 3.38
CA SER A 100 -3.55 8.31 3.17
C SER A 100 -4.08 9.27 4.25
N ALA A 101 -3.59 9.12 5.48
CA ALA A 101 -3.50 10.21 6.44
C ALA A 101 -2.21 10.10 7.24
N GLY A 102 -1.11 10.53 6.62
CA GLY A 102 0.11 10.94 7.32
C GLY A 102 1.10 9.84 7.70
N VAL A 103 1.93 9.40 6.75
CA VAL A 103 3.33 9.04 7.06
C VAL A 103 4.26 9.47 5.92
N ALA A 104 4.28 10.78 5.66
CA ALA A 104 5.59 11.43 5.46
C ALA A 104 6.15 11.79 6.84
N ALA A 105 6.07 10.87 7.82
CA ALA A 105 7.06 10.88 8.86
C ALA A 105 8.34 10.49 8.15
N SER A 106 9.39 11.29 8.32
CA SER A 106 10.77 10.90 8.05
C SER A 106 10.96 9.47 8.57
N SER A 107 10.82 8.45 7.71
CA SER A 107 11.22 7.11 8.07
C SER A 107 12.69 7.20 8.45
N LYS A 108 13.05 6.66 9.61
CA LYS A 108 14.45 6.63 10.06
C LYS A 108 15.35 5.80 9.12
N TRP A 109 14.74 5.10 8.17
CA TRP A 109 15.40 4.23 7.22
C TRP A 109 15.76 4.96 5.92
N PRO A 110 16.86 4.54 5.27
CA PRO A 110 17.37 5.23 4.09
C PRO A 110 16.48 4.98 2.88
N ARG A 111 16.51 5.90 1.92
CA ARG A 111 16.08 5.56 0.55
C ARG A 111 17.08 4.57 -0.03
N HIS A 112 16.65 3.78 -1.02
CA HIS A 112 17.52 2.78 -1.62
C HIS A 112 18.86 3.32 -2.15
N LYS A 113 18.88 4.55 -2.70
CA LYS A 113 20.11 5.21 -3.17
C LYS A 113 21.11 5.54 -2.04
N ASP A 114 20.63 5.61 -0.80
CA ASP A 114 21.38 5.97 0.40
C ASP A 114 21.71 4.71 1.24
N ALA A 115 21.35 3.50 0.75
CA ALA A 115 21.46 2.25 1.49
C ALA A 115 22.91 1.83 1.78
N LEU A 116 23.82 2.06 0.84
CA LEU A 116 25.23 1.72 1.01
C LEU A 116 25.86 2.51 2.16
N ASP A 117 25.64 3.83 2.18
CA ASP A 117 26.18 4.72 3.22
C ASP A 117 25.57 4.42 4.60
N PHE A 118 24.30 4.00 4.63
CA PHE A 118 23.58 3.77 5.87
C PHE A 118 23.83 2.37 6.46
N TYR A 119 23.72 1.32 5.64
CA TYR A 119 23.83 -0.08 6.08
C TYR A 119 25.25 -0.66 5.95
N GLY A 120 26.12 -0.03 5.16
CA GLY A 120 27.43 -0.54 4.78
C GLY A 120 27.39 -1.47 3.56
N GLU A 121 28.52 -2.11 3.28
CA GLU A 121 28.65 -3.00 2.12
C GLU A 121 27.69 -4.20 2.19
N PRO A 122 27.10 -4.65 1.06
CA PRO A 122 26.28 -5.84 1.03
C PRO A 122 26.96 -7.07 1.64
N GLY A 123 26.28 -7.77 2.54
CA GLY A 123 26.87 -8.90 3.27
C GLY A 123 27.57 -8.55 4.58
N THR A 124 27.61 -7.28 4.98
CA THR A 124 28.29 -6.81 6.21
C THR A 124 27.31 -6.20 7.22
N ASN A 125 27.77 -5.96 8.46
CA ASN A 125 26.98 -5.36 9.54
C ASN A 125 25.68 -6.12 9.86
N HIS A 126 25.76 -7.45 9.84
CA HIS A 126 24.65 -8.32 10.16
C HIS A 126 24.74 -8.82 11.61
N THR A 127 23.60 -8.95 12.24
CA THR A 127 23.43 -9.64 13.53
C THR A 127 22.29 -10.64 13.43
N THR A 128 22.02 -11.35 14.53
CA THR A 128 20.92 -12.31 14.62
C THR A 128 19.98 -11.96 15.75
N ILE A 129 18.68 -12.11 15.50
CA ILE A 129 17.63 -12.06 16.53
C ILE A 129 17.03 -13.45 16.77
N VAL A 130 16.45 -13.66 17.94
CA VAL A 130 15.64 -14.85 18.26
C VAL A 130 14.17 -14.44 18.16
N PRO A 131 13.36 -15.09 17.29
CA PRO A 131 11.94 -14.75 17.21
C PRO A 131 11.21 -15.13 18.52
N PRO A 132 10.20 -14.35 18.95
CA PRO A 132 9.46 -14.60 20.18
C PRO A 132 8.41 -15.72 20.04
N TYR A 133 8.24 -16.27 18.84
CA TYR A 133 7.38 -17.40 18.51
C TYR A 133 8.07 -18.31 17.49
N ASP A 134 7.49 -19.48 17.25
CA ASP A 134 8.04 -20.44 16.30
C ASP A 134 7.95 -19.91 14.86
N VAL A 135 9.08 -19.90 14.16
CA VAL A 135 9.18 -19.44 12.78
C VAL A 135 9.81 -20.55 11.93
N TYR A 136 9.36 -20.70 10.69
CA TYR A 136 9.75 -21.78 9.78
C TYR A 136 10.22 -21.25 8.44
N TYR A 137 11.38 -21.71 7.97
CA TYR A 137 11.83 -21.52 6.60
C TYR A 137 11.55 -22.79 5.80
N GLY A 138 10.45 -22.78 5.03
CA GLY A 138 9.87 -24.00 4.50
C GLY A 138 9.36 -24.89 5.63
N THR A 139 9.91 -26.10 5.77
CA THR A 139 9.56 -27.05 6.86
C THR A 139 10.52 -26.98 8.06
N ILE A 140 11.57 -26.16 7.97
CA ILE A 140 12.65 -26.13 8.96
C ILE A 140 12.38 -25.03 9.98
N LYS A 141 12.29 -25.39 11.26
CA LYS A 141 12.18 -24.42 12.36
C LYS A 141 13.46 -23.57 12.47
N VAL A 142 13.28 -22.26 12.42
CA VAL A 142 14.33 -21.24 12.51
C VAL A 142 14.55 -20.89 13.98
N LYS A 143 15.78 -21.05 14.46
CA LYS A 143 16.16 -20.66 15.84
C LYS A 143 16.60 -19.21 15.95
N LYS A 144 17.14 -18.65 14.85
CA LYS A 144 17.68 -17.30 14.76
C LYS A 144 17.44 -16.74 13.36
N MET A 145 17.13 -15.46 13.27
CA MET A 145 16.95 -14.74 12.01
C MET A 145 18.06 -13.71 11.84
N THR A 146 18.67 -13.65 10.67
CA THR A 146 19.71 -12.65 10.36
C THR A 146 19.05 -11.32 9.98
N LEU A 147 19.54 -10.19 10.48
CA LEU A 147 19.14 -8.85 10.05
C LEU A 147 20.37 -7.94 10.06
N ASN A 148 20.28 -6.78 9.40
CA ASN A 148 21.23 -5.71 9.64
C ASN A 148 21.21 -5.30 11.12
N GLU A 149 22.35 -4.96 11.69
CA GLU A 149 22.49 -4.47 13.07
C GLU A 149 21.53 -3.32 13.38
N ARG A 150 21.34 -2.40 12.42
CA ARG A 150 20.42 -1.26 12.57
C ARG A 150 18.94 -1.68 12.58
N CYS A 151 18.61 -2.80 11.95
CA CYS A 151 17.24 -3.28 11.78
C CYS A 151 16.82 -4.27 12.88
N ALA A 152 17.79 -4.89 13.56
CA ALA A 152 17.56 -5.99 14.50
C ALA A 152 16.57 -5.65 15.62
N GLU A 153 16.76 -4.50 16.27
CA GLU A 153 15.91 -4.09 17.39
C GLU A 153 14.47 -3.80 16.95
N SER A 154 14.29 -3.11 15.81
CA SER A 154 12.95 -2.92 15.23
C SER A 154 12.33 -4.24 14.75
N GLY A 155 13.12 -5.12 14.15
CA GLY A 155 12.65 -6.43 13.70
C GLY A 155 12.11 -7.26 14.87
N LEU A 156 12.82 -7.25 16.01
CA LEU A 156 12.36 -7.92 17.22
C LEU A 156 11.04 -7.33 17.72
N ARG A 157 10.93 -5.99 17.80
CA ARG A 157 9.68 -5.31 18.20
C ARG A 157 8.50 -5.64 17.28
N ILE A 158 8.74 -5.77 15.97
CA ILE A 158 7.70 -6.19 15.02
C ILE A 158 7.17 -7.58 15.41
N LEU A 159 8.07 -8.54 15.61
CA LEU A 159 7.68 -9.91 15.93
C LEU A 159 7.00 -10.00 17.32
N GLU A 160 7.44 -9.21 18.29
CA GLU A 160 6.80 -9.12 19.60
C GLU A 160 5.38 -8.56 19.50
N ALA A 161 5.18 -7.50 18.69
CA ALA A 161 3.85 -6.94 18.44
C ALA A 161 2.94 -7.94 17.73
N VAL A 162 3.45 -8.66 16.72
CA VAL A 162 2.71 -9.73 16.04
C VAL A 162 2.32 -10.84 17.02
N LYS A 163 3.24 -11.26 17.90
CA LYS A 163 2.93 -12.25 18.96
C LYS A 163 1.83 -11.76 19.89
N ALA A 164 1.93 -10.51 20.32
CA ALA A 164 0.97 -9.93 21.25
C ALA A 164 -0.44 -9.79 20.65
N GLU A 165 -0.52 -9.46 19.35
CA GLU A 165 -1.81 -9.27 18.67
C GLU A 165 -2.49 -10.59 18.30
N TYR A 166 -1.74 -11.53 17.74
CA TYR A 166 -2.31 -12.73 17.15
C TYR A 166 -2.25 -13.93 18.09
N GLY A 167 -1.20 -14.07 18.90
CA GLY A 167 -0.91 -15.30 19.64
C GLY A 167 -0.45 -16.45 18.73
N ASP A 168 0.10 -17.50 19.34
CA ASP A 168 0.82 -18.55 18.61
C ASP A 168 -0.07 -19.37 17.64
N GLU A 169 -1.31 -19.70 18.06
CA GLU A 169 -2.26 -20.46 17.23
C GLU A 169 -2.66 -19.68 15.97
N ARG A 170 -3.06 -18.43 16.13
CA ARG A 170 -3.50 -17.60 15.00
C ARG A 170 -2.36 -17.26 14.05
N ILE A 171 -1.15 -17.08 14.58
CA ILE A 171 0.07 -16.91 13.77
C ILE A 171 0.25 -18.10 12.83
N HIS A 172 0.13 -19.32 13.35
CA HIS A 172 0.28 -20.53 12.56
C HIS A 172 -0.83 -20.66 11.49
N ASP A 173 -2.09 -20.47 11.88
CA ASP A 173 -3.24 -20.54 10.99
C ASP A 173 -3.14 -19.54 9.82
N LEU A 174 -2.74 -18.31 10.14
CA LEU A 174 -2.53 -17.27 9.15
C LEU A 174 -1.24 -17.46 8.36
N GLY A 175 -0.32 -18.29 8.84
CA GLY A 175 1.02 -18.51 8.28
C GLY A 175 1.97 -17.32 8.45
N LEU A 176 1.81 -16.56 9.54
CA LEU A 176 2.71 -15.48 9.95
C LEU A 176 4.02 -16.00 10.57
N ASP A 177 4.16 -17.32 10.66
CA ASP A 177 5.38 -18.06 11.01
C ASP A 177 6.15 -18.53 9.76
N ARG A 178 5.62 -18.34 8.55
CA ARG A 178 6.25 -18.80 7.30
C ARG A 178 7.24 -17.77 6.80
N TYR A 179 8.51 -18.01 7.04
CA TYR A 179 9.59 -17.10 6.72
C TYR A 179 10.18 -17.36 5.32
N GLY A 180 10.29 -16.30 4.53
CA GLY A 180 10.89 -16.29 3.20
C GLY A 180 12.37 -15.88 3.17
N GLY A 181 12.93 -15.50 4.32
CA GLY A 181 14.33 -15.08 4.44
C GLY A 181 14.49 -13.56 4.49
N SER A 182 15.65 -13.12 4.96
CA SER A 182 16.02 -11.70 5.10
C SER A 182 17.31 -11.31 4.41
N PHE A 183 18.13 -12.30 4.04
CA PHE A 183 19.44 -12.05 3.47
C PHE A 183 19.65 -12.88 2.21
N ASN A 184 20.00 -12.18 1.14
CA ASN A 184 20.51 -12.78 -0.08
C ASN A 184 21.35 -11.72 -0.81
N ASN A 185 22.67 -11.89 -0.83
CA ASN A 185 23.57 -10.97 -1.50
C ASN A 185 23.51 -11.17 -3.02
N ARG A 186 22.52 -10.54 -3.65
CA ARG A 186 22.28 -10.60 -5.08
C ARG A 186 21.68 -9.29 -5.63
N PRO A 187 21.83 -9.03 -6.93
CA PRO A 187 21.03 -8.04 -7.62
C PRO A 187 19.53 -8.36 -7.56
N MET A 188 18.70 -7.32 -7.72
CA MET A 188 17.27 -7.47 -7.96
C MET A 188 17.03 -8.27 -9.25
N ARG A 189 15.91 -9.00 -9.30
CA ARG A 189 15.57 -9.82 -10.48
C ARG A 189 15.49 -8.94 -11.73
N ASN A 190 16.23 -9.31 -12.77
CA ASN A 190 16.31 -8.58 -14.05
C ASN A 190 16.83 -7.13 -13.93
N SER A 191 17.62 -6.83 -12.90
CA SER A 191 18.25 -5.52 -12.71
C SER A 191 19.71 -5.70 -12.24
N THR A 192 20.54 -4.68 -12.48
CA THR A 192 21.90 -4.59 -11.93
C THR A 192 21.93 -3.92 -10.56
N THR A 193 20.80 -3.34 -10.12
CA THR A 193 20.64 -2.74 -8.79
C THR A 193 20.68 -3.81 -7.72
N ILE A 194 21.46 -3.61 -6.66
CA ILE A 194 21.55 -4.50 -5.50
C ILE A 194 20.21 -4.55 -4.76
N SER A 195 19.77 -5.74 -4.35
CA SER A 195 18.53 -5.89 -3.58
C SER A 195 18.68 -5.35 -2.15
N THR A 196 17.60 -4.85 -1.54
CA THR A 196 17.60 -4.51 -0.10
C THR A 196 17.89 -5.75 0.78
N HIS A 197 17.52 -6.95 0.30
CA HIS A 197 17.90 -8.23 0.92
C HIS A 197 19.42 -8.44 1.00
N ALA A 198 20.23 -7.77 0.17
CA ALA A 198 21.68 -7.90 0.22
C ALA A 198 22.31 -7.20 1.44
N PHE A 199 21.57 -6.29 2.08
CA PHE A 199 21.97 -5.58 3.30
C PHE A 199 21.38 -6.20 4.57
N ALA A 200 20.64 -7.30 4.45
CA ALA A 200 19.79 -7.86 5.51
C ALA A 200 18.79 -6.85 6.12
N ALA A 201 18.37 -5.86 5.33
CA ALA A 201 17.45 -4.80 5.71
C ALA A 201 16.04 -4.99 5.13
N ALA A 202 15.75 -6.18 4.61
CA ALA A 202 14.43 -6.59 4.16
C ALA A 202 14.16 -8.01 4.61
N TRP A 203 12.90 -8.41 4.63
CA TRP A 203 12.52 -9.81 4.76
C TRP A 203 11.23 -10.11 4.03
N ASP A 204 11.06 -11.39 3.69
CA ASP A 204 9.87 -11.90 3.03
C ASP A 204 9.10 -12.81 3.98
N TRP A 205 7.77 -12.74 3.93
CA TRP A 205 6.86 -13.59 4.69
C TRP A 205 5.84 -14.28 3.79
N ASP A 206 5.63 -15.57 4.04
CA ASP A 206 4.72 -16.46 3.34
C ASP A 206 4.77 -16.32 1.79
N PRO A 207 5.95 -16.48 1.19
CA PRO A 207 6.18 -16.23 -0.24
C PRO A 207 5.30 -17.09 -1.16
N ALA A 208 4.85 -18.26 -0.67
CA ALA A 208 4.00 -19.17 -1.42
C ALA A 208 2.61 -18.57 -1.75
N ARG A 209 2.07 -17.73 -0.85
CA ARG A 209 0.73 -17.13 -0.97
C ARG A 209 0.75 -15.61 -1.23
N ASN A 210 1.94 -15.03 -1.36
CA ASN A 210 2.18 -13.58 -1.55
C ASN A 210 3.24 -13.28 -2.63
N GLN A 211 3.08 -13.90 -3.81
CA GLN A 211 4.06 -13.85 -4.89
C GLN A 211 4.24 -12.44 -5.50
N LEU A 212 5.42 -12.20 -6.11
CA LEU A 212 5.86 -10.91 -6.68
C LEU A 212 4.81 -10.12 -7.48
N ARG A 213 3.93 -10.80 -8.24
CA ARG A 213 2.95 -10.17 -9.14
C ARG A 213 1.52 -10.15 -8.59
N GLN A 214 1.31 -10.62 -7.35
CA GLN A 214 0.02 -10.50 -6.70
C GLN A 214 -0.22 -9.05 -6.26
N ASN A 215 -1.49 -8.70 -6.17
CA ASN A 215 -1.99 -7.37 -5.79
C ASN A 215 -3.01 -7.52 -4.65
N HIS A 216 -3.62 -6.41 -4.24
CA HIS A 216 -4.56 -6.33 -3.13
C HIS A 216 -5.78 -7.25 -3.26
N ARG A 217 -6.07 -7.71 -4.49
CA ARG A 217 -7.20 -8.62 -4.76
C ARG A 217 -6.82 -10.09 -4.62
N THR A 218 -5.53 -10.40 -4.73
CA THR A 218 -5.04 -11.77 -4.94
C THR A 218 -4.02 -12.22 -3.91
N ALA A 219 -3.29 -11.28 -3.29
CA ALA A 219 -2.34 -11.56 -2.23
C ALA A 219 -3.08 -11.93 -0.93
N GLN A 220 -2.53 -12.90 -0.20
CA GLN A 220 -3.08 -13.30 1.08
C GLN A 220 -3.00 -12.16 2.11
N PHE A 221 -1.88 -11.46 2.17
CA PHE A 221 -1.64 -10.35 3.11
C PHE A 221 -2.44 -9.08 2.81
N ALA A 222 -3.14 -9.02 1.68
CA ALA A 222 -4.05 -7.92 1.40
C ALA A 222 -5.40 -8.03 2.11
N ARG A 223 -5.70 -9.19 2.71
CA ARG A 223 -6.96 -9.39 3.40
C ARG A 223 -6.96 -8.72 4.78
N PRO A 224 -8.12 -8.29 5.30
CA PRO A 224 -8.20 -7.51 6.54
C PRO A 224 -7.57 -8.19 7.75
N GLU A 225 -7.64 -9.52 7.84
CA GLU A 225 -7.07 -10.28 8.96
C GLU A 225 -5.52 -10.18 9.07
N TYR A 226 -4.85 -9.69 8.03
CA TYR A 226 -3.39 -9.44 8.01
C TYR A 226 -3.02 -7.97 8.26
N ALA A 227 -4.00 -7.10 8.53
CA ALA A 227 -3.74 -5.68 8.70
C ALA A 227 -2.77 -5.41 9.87
N GLY A 228 -2.99 -6.03 11.03
CA GLY A 228 -2.11 -5.93 12.19
C GLY A 228 -0.67 -6.35 11.93
N PHE A 229 -0.48 -7.43 11.15
CA PHE A 229 0.85 -7.88 10.75
C PHE A 229 1.61 -6.82 9.95
N ILE A 230 0.95 -6.16 9.00
CA ILE A 230 1.57 -5.08 8.23
C ILE A 230 1.71 -3.80 9.07
N ASP A 231 0.72 -3.49 9.91
CA ASP A 231 0.75 -2.33 10.82
C ASP A 231 1.95 -2.41 11.76
N ALA A 232 2.25 -3.60 12.31
CA ALA A 232 3.40 -3.82 13.18
C ALA A 232 4.73 -3.42 12.50
N HIS A 233 4.87 -3.73 11.21
CA HIS A 233 6.02 -3.31 10.40
C HIS A 233 6.06 -1.78 10.22
N GLU A 234 4.96 -1.21 9.76
CA GLU A 234 4.86 0.22 9.43
C GLU A 234 5.03 1.11 10.67
N GLN A 235 4.59 0.65 11.86
CA GLN A 235 4.84 1.32 13.14
C GLN A 235 6.33 1.41 13.50
N GLN A 236 7.17 0.48 13.01
CA GLN A 236 8.63 0.56 13.14
C GLN A 236 9.29 1.29 11.95
N GLY A 237 8.48 1.88 11.06
CA GLY A 237 8.92 2.61 9.87
C GLY A 237 9.23 1.73 8.66
N TRP A 238 9.08 0.41 8.77
CA TRP A 238 9.34 -0.49 7.65
C TRP A 238 8.27 -0.29 6.57
N LEU A 239 8.70 -0.29 5.30
CA LEU A 239 7.86 -0.18 4.13
C LEU A 239 7.33 -1.56 3.72
N SER A 240 6.00 -1.72 3.67
CA SER A 240 5.36 -2.81 2.93
C SER A 240 5.24 -2.44 1.45
N LEU A 241 5.85 -3.23 0.55
CA LEU A 241 5.66 -3.00 -0.89
C LEU A 241 4.22 -3.32 -1.31
N GLY A 242 3.56 -4.26 -0.63
CA GLY A 242 2.15 -4.59 -0.83
C GLY A 242 1.25 -3.37 -0.67
N ARG A 243 1.31 -2.69 0.48
CA ARG A 243 0.50 -1.48 0.70
C ARG A 243 0.97 -0.28 -0.11
N ALA A 244 2.27 -0.08 -0.25
CA ALA A 244 2.81 1.12 -0.89
C ALA A 244 2.73 1.09 -2.43
N ARG A 245 2.79 -0.09 -3.04
CA ARG A 245 2.92 -0.26 -4.50
C ARG A 245 1.99 -1.30 -5.10
N ASP A 246 1.18 -1.96 -4.28
CA ASP A 246 0.25 -3.01 -4.71
C ASP A 246 0.93 -4.18 -5.44
N MET A 247 2.12 -4.54 -4.97
CA MET A 247 2.92 -5.64 -5.50
C MET A 247 3.82 -6.22 -4.42
N ASP A 248 4.33 -7.43 -4.63
CA ASP A 248 5.32 -8.04 -3.74
C ASP A 248 4.90 -8.02 -2.26
N TRP A 249 3.67 -8.48 -2.00
CA TRP A 249 3.02 -8.36 -0.69
C TRP A 249 3.75 -9.09 0.44
N MET A 250 4.63 -10.05 0.11
CA MET A 250 5.49 -10.73 1.08
C MET A 250 6.61 -9.83 1.62
N HIS A 251 7.02 -8.80 0.87
CA HIS A 251 8.26 -8.06 1.10
C HIS A 251 8.05 -6.83 1.99
N PHE A 252 8.85 -6.78 3.05
CA PHE A 252 8.96 -5.63 3.95
C PHE A 252 10.41 -5.19 4.02
N GLN A 253 10.65 -3.87 4.04
CA GLN A 253 12.00 -3.34 4.12
C GLN A 253 12.11 -2.15 5.07
N ALA A 254 13.23 -2.09 5.77
CA ALA A 254 13.70 -0.90 6.46
C ALA A 254 14.29 0.06 5.41
#